data_AF-Q5RLH7-F1
#
_entry.id   AF-Q5RLH7-F1
#
_cell.length_a   1.000
_cell.length_b   1.000
_cell.length_c   1.000
_cell.angle_alpha   90.00
_cell.angle_beta   90.00
_cell.angle_gamma   90.00
#
_symmetry.space_group_name_H-M   'P 1'
#
loop_
_entity.id
_entity.type
_entity.pdbx_description
1 polymer ?
#
loop_
_entity_poly.entity_id
_entity_poly.type
_entity_poly.pdbx_seq_one_letter_code
_entity_poly.pdbx_strand_id
1 'polypeptide(L)'
;DIKGFNNVLVLFLAQSLFGILPLSHPDNAITVDRYATPLHIVPEWYFLPFYAMLKTIPNKTAGLLVMLASLQILFLLAEQRNLTTLIQFKFAFGAREYSVPTIWFICSFYALLWIG
;
A
#
# COMPACT_ATOMS: atom_id res chain seq x y z
N ASP A 1 10.45 -20.79 5.96
CA ASP A 1 11.90 -20.84 5.67
C ASP A 1 12.64 -20.09 6.78
N ILE A 2 13.57 -20.74 7.46
CA ILE A 2 14.30 -20.20 8.62
C ILE A 2 15.20 -19.03 8.21
N LYS A 3 15.78 -19.09 7.00
CA LYS A 3 16.68 -18.03 6.50
C LYS A 3 15.92 -16.72 6.27
N GLY A 4 14.74 -16.80 5.63
CA GLY A 4 13.88 -15.64 5.42
C GLY A 4 13.43 -15.00 6.73
N PHE A 5 13.04 -15.81 7.71
CA PHE A 5 12.68 -15.32 9.05
C PHE A 5 13.85 -14.60 9.72
N ASN A 6 15.06 -15.19 9.70
CA ASN A 6 16.24 -14.57 10.28
C ASN A 6 16.54 -13.20 9.67
N ASN A 7 16.45 -13.08 8.33
CA ASN A 7 16.69 -11.81 7.64
C ASN A 7 15.68 -10.72 8.04
N VAL A 8 14.39 -11.05 8.12
CA VAL A 8 13.35 -10.11 8.55
C VAL A 8 13.57 -9.69 10.00
N LEU A 9 13.93 -10.64 10.87
CA LEU A 9 14.19 -10.36 12.29
C LEU A 9 15.37 -9.39 12.47
N VAL A 10 16.46 -9.57 11.71
CA VAL A 10 17.62 -8.67 11.75
C VAL A 10 17.22 -7.25 11.35
N LEU A 11 16.46 -7.08 10.26
CA LEU A 11 15.99 -5.76 9.82
C LEU A 11 15.06 -5.11 10.85
N PHE A 12 14.14 -5.88 11.42
CA PHE A 12 13.23 -5.41 12.46
C PHE A 12 13.97 -4.94 13.71
N LEU A 13 14.90 -5.74 14.22
CA LEU A 13 15.70 -5.39 15.39
C LEU A 13 16.58 -4.17 15.12
N ALA A 14 17.18 -4.09 13.93
CA ALA A 14 18.00 -2.95 13.56
C ALA A 14 17.17 -1.64 13.54
N GLN A 15 15.98 -1.66 12.94
CA GLN A 15 15.07 -0.52 12.97
C GLN A 15 14.57 -0.18 14.38
N SER A 16 14.21 -1.19 15.19
CA SER A 16 13.65 -0.98 16.54
C SER A 16 14.68 -0.44 17.53
N LEU A 17 15.94 -0.87 17.44
CA LEU A 17 16.99 -0.50 18.39
C LEU A 17 17.72 0.78 17.97
N PHE A 18 17.93 0.99 16.67
CA PHE A 18 18.72 2.10 16.16
C PHE A 18 17.91 3.19 15.45
N GLY A 19 16.62 2.98 15.17
CA GLY A 19 15.78 3.99 14.55
C GLY A 19 16.26 4.42 13.16
N ILE A 20 16.71 3.45 12.34
CA ILE A 20 17.38 3.70 11.04
C ILE A 20 16.58 4.64 10.14
N LEU A 21 15.25 4.49 10.12
CA LEU A 21 14.34 5.35 9.36
C LEU A 21 13.29 6.00 10.29
N PRO A 22 12.94 7.28 10.08
CA PRO A 22 11.83 7.93 10.79
C PRO A 22 10.50 7.43 10.21
N LEU A 23 9.91 6.41 10.84
CA LEU A 23 8.66 5.78 10.39
C LEU A 23 7.40 6.41 11.03
N SER A 24 7.55 7.31 11.99
CA SER A 24 6.46 7.99 12.69
C SER A 24 6.56 9.51 12.51
N HIS A 25 5.40 10.18 12.39
CA HIS A 25 5.36 11.63 12.31
C HIS A 25 5.69 12.28 13.67
N PRO A 26 6.51 13.35 13.74
CA PRO A 26 6.86 14.01 14.99
C PRO A 26 5.65 14.57 15.76
N ASP A 27 4.60 14.99 15.04
CA ASP A 27 3.37 15.51 15.67
C ASP A 27 2.67 14.48 16.57
N ASN A 28 2.89 13.17 16.35
CA ASN A 28 2.34 12.12 17.21
C ASN A 28 2.96 12.08 18.62
N ALA A 29 4.06 12.81 18.85
CA ALA A 29 4.64 12.98 20.18
C ALA A 29 3.95 14.08 21.01
N ILE A 30 3.12 14.92 20.38
CA ILE A 30 2.38 16.00 21.04
C ILE A 30 1.11 15.41 21.65
N THR A 31 0.72 15.88 22.84
CA THR A 31 -0.54 15.47 23.47
C THR A 31 -1.74 15.89 22.63
N VAL A 32 -2.74 15.01 22.52
CA VAL A 32 -3.94 15.26 21.72
C VAL A 32 -4.71 16.49 22.21
N ASP A 33 -4.95 17.42 21.30
CA ASP A 33 -5.95 18.48 21.42
C ASP A 33 -7.17 18.13 20.56
N ARG A 34 -8.36 18.15 21.14
CA ARG A 34 -9.62 17.84 20.43
C ARG A 34 -10.16 19.03 19.64
N TYR A 35 -9.66 20.23 19.90
CA TYR A 35 -10.15 21.47 19.28
C TYR A 35 -9.22 22.00 18.18
N ALA A 36 -8.03 21.41 18.03
CA ALA A 36 -7.04 21.82 17.03
C ALA A 36 -6.54 20.62 16.23
N THR A 37 -6.53 20.75 14.90
CA THR A 37 -5.86 19.82 14.00
C THR A 37 -4.51 20.41 13.58
N PRO A 38 -3.42 19.62 13.55
CA PRO A 38 -2.15 20.08 13.01
C PRO A 38 -2.27 20.59 11.57
N LEU A 39 -1.46 21.59 11.22
CA LEU A 39 -1.49 22.23 9.90
C LEU A 39 -1.16 21.23 8.76
N HIS A 40 -0.21 20.31 9.02
CA HIS A 40 0.26 19.32 8.07
C HIS A 40 -0.07 17.90 8.55
N ILE A 41 -1.36 17.59 8.67
CA ILE A 41 -1.81 16.25 9.04
C ILE A 41 -1.60 15.26 7.88
N VAL A 42 -0.82 14.21 8.14
CA VAL A 42 -0.48 13.16 7.19
C VAL A 42 -0.63 11.81 7.90
N PRO A 43 -1.23 10.79 7.28
CA PRO A 43 -1.33 9.47 7.89
C PRO A 43 0.03 8.75 7.89
N GLU A 44 0.13 7.60 8.54
CA GLU A 44 1.34 6.79 8.49
C GLU A 44 1.65 6.31 7.05
N TRP A 45 2.94 6.05 6.79
CA TRP A 45 3.48 5.79 5.45
C TRP A 45 2.77 4.64 4.69
N TYR A 46 2.32 3.61 5.40
CA TYR A 46 1.61 2.48 4.80
C TYR A 46 0.16 2.80 4.37
N PHE A 47 -0.39 3.93 4.82
CA PHE A 47 -1.71 4.43 4.41
C PHE A 47 -1.64 5.49 3.30
N LEU A 48 -0.47 6.06 2.99
CA LEU A 48 -0.32 7.12 1.98
C LEU A 48 -0.92 6.78 0.62
N PRO A 49 -0.74 5.56 0.05
CA PRO A 49 -1.32 5.24 -1.25
C PRO A 49 -2.85 5.32 -1.27
N PHE A 50 -3.49 4.91 -0.17
CA PHE A 50 -4.95 4.99 -0.02
C PHE A 50 -5.42 6.41 0.25
N TYR A 51 -4.65 7.17 1.02
CA TYR A 51 -4.90 8.60 1.23
C TYR A 51 -4.82 9.40 -0.07
N ALA A 52 -3.84 9.12 -0.93
CA ALA A 52 -3.74 9.70 -2.26
C ALA A 52 -4.98 9.39 -3.12
N MET A 53 -5.44 8.14 -3.13
CA MET A 53 -6.66 7.75 -3.86
C MET A 53 -7.91 8.48 -3.35
N LEU A 54 -8.03 8.70 -2.02
CA LEU A 54 -9.14 9.43 -1.43
C LEU A 54 -9.12 10.93 -1.80
N LYS A 55 -7.95 11.57 -1.73
CA LYS A 55 -7.80 13.02 -1.95
C LYS A 55 -7.86 13.43 -3.42
N THR A 56 -7.47 12.53 -4.32
CA THR A 56 -7.46 12.80 -5.78
C THR A 56 -8.85 12.91 -6.37
N ILE A 57 -9.85 12.25 -5.78
CA ILE A 57 -11.23 12.27 -6.27
C ILE A 57 -12.01 13.37 -5.51
N PRO A 58 -12.50 14.43 -6.19
CA PRO A 58 -13.21 15.55 -5.55
C PRO A 58 -14.66 15.19 -5.19
N ASN A 59 -14.90 13.98 -4.68
CA ASN A 59 -16.20 13.51 -4.23
C ASN A 59 -16.02 12.48 -3.10
N LYS A 60 -16.68 12.73 -1.96
CA LYS A 60 -16.54 11.93 -0.73
C LYS A 60 -16.91 10.45 -0.93
N THR A 61 -18.04 10.18 -1.59
CA THR A 61 -18.53 8.80 -1.77
C THR A 61 -17.74 8.08 -2.85
N ALA A 62 -17.42 8.75 -3.95
CA ALA A 62 -16.66 8.15 -5.05
C ALA A 62 -15.21 7.82 -4.62
N GLY A 63 -14.55 8.72 -3.87
CA GLY A 63 -13.22 8.46 -3.32
C GLY A 63 -13.19 7.22 -2.44
N LEU A 64 -14.15 7.10 -1.51
CA LEU A 64 -14.27 5.93 -0.64
C LEU A 64 -14.49 4.64 -1.45
N LEU A 65 -15.39 4.67 -2.44
CA LEU A 65 -15.66 3.51 -3.29
C LEU A 65 -14.42 3.08 -4.08
N VAL A 66 -13.63 4.02 -4.62
CA VAL A 66 -12.40 3.70 -5.35
C VAL A 66 -11.35 3.09 -4.44
N MET A 67 -11.16 3.63 -3.24
CA MET A 67 -10.24 3.06 -2.26
C MET A 67 -10.64 1.61 -1.91
N LEU A 68 -11.92 1.36 -1.61
CA LEU A 68 -12.42 0.00 -1.34
C LEU A 68 -12.28 -0.93 -2.56
N ALA A 69 -12.60 -0.42 -3.75
CA ALA A 69 -12.46 -1.19 -4.99
C ALA A 69 -11.00 -1.59 -5.26
N SER A 70 -10.01 -0.75 -4.94
CA SER A 70 -8.58 -1.09 -5.11
C SER A 70 -8.17 -2.33 -4.30
N LEU A 71 -8.67 -2.45 -3.06
CA LEU A 71 -8.43 -3.61 -2.20
C LEU A 71 -9.18 -4.84 -2.71
N GLN A 72 -10.44 -4.65 -3.12
CA GLN A 72 -11.28 -5.72 -3.65
C GLN A 72 -10.69 -6.31 -4.95
N ILE A 73 -10.13 -5.48 -5.83
CA ILE A 73 -9.48 -5.94 -7.06
C ILE A 73 -8.24 -6.77 -6.73
N LEU A 74 -7.43 -6.39 -5.74
CA LEU A 74 -6.30 -7.21 -5.29
C LEU A 74 -6.74 -8.58 -4.76
N PHE A 75 -7.82 -8.62 -3.99
CA PHE A 75 -8.39 -9.88 -3.51
C PHE A 75 -8.89 -10.74 -4.68
N LEU A 76 -9.61 -10.15 -5.63
CA LEU A 76 -10.07 -10.85 -6.83
C LEU A 76 -8.91 -11.40 -7.67
N LEU A 77 -7.81 -10.64 -7.81
CA LEU A 77 -6.57 -11.07 -8.48
C LEU A 77 -5.95 -12.30 -7.79
N ALA A 78 -5.94 -12.35 -6.45
CA ALA A 78 -5.42 -13.50 -5.70
C ALA A 78 -6.28 -14.76 -5.90
N GLU A 79 -7.61 -14.59 -5.93
CA GLU A 79 -8.60 -15.69 -6.04
C GLU A 79 -8.88 -16.14 -7.49
N GLN A 80 -8.26 -15.54 -8.51
CA GLN A 80 -8.44 -15.90 -9.93
C GLN A 80 -8.23 -17.40 -10.22
N ARG A 81 -7.45 -18.09 -9.38
CA ARG A 81 -7.14 -19.52 -9.55
C ARG A 81 -8.38 -20.41 -9.45
N ASN A 82 -9.45 -19.96 -8.78
CA ASN A 82 -10.63 -20.77 -8.46
C ASN A 82 -11.90 -20.42 -9.26
N LEU A 83 -11.87 -19.38 -10.11
CA LEU A 83 -13.09 -18.73 -10.62
C LEU A 83 -13.57 -19.13 -12.03
N THR A 84 -13.02 -20.21 -12.62
CA THR A 84 -13.33 -20.84 -13.94
C THR A 84 -12.20 -20.74 -14.97
N THR A 85 -12.20 -21.66 -15.95
CA THR A 85 -11.30 -21.66 -17.12
C THR A 85 -11.43 -20.42 -18.01
N LEU A 86 -12.56 -19.70 -17.95
CA LEU A 86 -12.77 -18.41 -18.62
C LEU A 86 -12.02 -17.25 -17.95
N ILE A 87 -11.81 -17.34 -16.63
CA ILE A 87 -11.04 -16.37 -15.81
C ILE A 87 -9.59 -16.85 -15.62
N GLN A 88 -9.21 -17.98 -16.22
CA GLN A 88 -7.81 -18.25 -16.52
C GLN A 88 -7.36 -17.30 -17.65
N PHE A 89 -7.24 -16.00 -17.33
CA PHE A 89 -6.34 -15.08 -18.02
C PHE A 89 -4.87 -15.43 -17.78
N LYS A 90 -4.57 -16.68 -17.40
CA LYS A 90 -3.29 -17.27 -17.73
C LYS A 90 -3.33 -17.53 -19.24
N PHE A 91 -2.37 -17.00 -19.99
CA PHE A 91 -2.08 -17.38 -21.39
C PHE A 91 -2.71 -16.59 -22.55
N ALA A 92 -2.85 -15.27 -22.47
CA ALA A 92 -2.73 -14.46 -23.70
C ALA A 92 -1.28 -13.99 -23.93
N PHE A 93 -0.53 -13.76 -22.85
CA PHE A 93 0.86 -13.34 -22.87
C PHE A 93 1.65 -14.20 -21.86
N GLY A 94 2.71 -14.87 -22.33
CA GLY A 94 3.36 -15.99 -21.64
C GLY A 94 4.12 -15.64 -20.35
N ALA A 95 4.69 -16.67 -19.71
CA ALA A 95 5.43 -16.65 -18.45
C ALA A 95 6.54 -15.57 -18.33
N ARG A 96 7.01 -15.00 -19.44
CA ARG A 96 8.00 -13.91 -19.47
C ARG A 96 7.41 -12.50 -19.35
N GLU A 97 6.14 -12.30 -19.65
CA GLU A 97 5.51 -10.96 -19.71
C GLU A 97 4.77 -10.57 -18.43
N TYR A 98 4.56 -11.49 -17.47
CA TYR A 98 3.97 -11.14 -16.18
C TYR A 98 4.84 -10.18 -15.34
N SER A 99 6.13 -10.08 -15.64
CA SER A 99 7.04 -9.13 -14.98
C SER A 99 6.68 -7.67 -15.29
N VAL A 100 6.21 -7.36 -16.51
CA VAL A 100 5.97 -5.97 -16.92
C VAL A 100 4.75 -5.37 -16.21
N PRO A 101 3.55 -6.00 -16.21
CA PRO A 101 2.40 -5.50 -15.45
C PRO A 101 2.66 -5.47 -13.93
N THR A 102 3.42 -6.42 -13.39
CA THR A 102 3.77 -6.41 -11.95
C THR A 102 4.73 -5.28 -11.61
N ILE A 103 5.71 -4.99 -12.48
CA ILE A 103 6.58 -3.81 -12.33
C ILE A 103 5.76 -2.53 -12.42
N TRP A 104 4.87 -2.38 -13.41
CA TRP A 104 4.00 -1.21 -13.51
C TRP A 104 3.09 -1.04 -12.30
N PHE A 105 2.54 -2.14 -11.78
CA PHE A 105 1.76 -2.13 -10.54
C PHE A 105 2.61 -1.63 -9.36
N ILE A 106 3.81 -2.17 -9.17
CA ILE A 106 4.73 -1.75 -8.10
C ILE A 106 5.11 -0.27 -8.25
N CYS A 107 5.45 0.18 -9.46
CA CYS A 107 5.76 1.58 -9.76
C CYS A 107 4.56 2.50 -9.47
N SER A 108 3.35 2.09 -9.81
CA SER A 108 2.14 2.86 -9.52
C SER A 108 1.91 3.00 -8.02
N PHE A 109 2.19 1.97 -7.23
CA PHE A 109 2.05 2.01 -5.78
C PHE A 109 3.11 2.92 -5.14
N TYR A 110 4.36 2.90 -5.62
CA TYR A 110 5.38 3.85 -5.18
C TYR A 110 5.03 5.30 -5.56
N ALA A 111 4.47 5.53 -6.74
CA ALA A 111 4.00 6.86 -7.14
C ALA A 111 2.89 7.35 -6.21
N LEU A 112 1.93 6.49 -5.85
CA LEU A 112 0.87 6.82 -4.89
C LEU A 112 1.42 7.07 -3.48
N LEU A 113 2.43 6.32 -3.05
CA LEU A 113 3.12 6.53 -1.76
C LEU A 113 3.85 7.88 -1.72
N TRP A 114 4.37 8.35 -2.87
CA TRP A 114 5.02 9.65 -2.98
C TRP A 114 4.04 10.83 -3.03
N ILE A 115 2.86 10.62 -3.62
CA ILE A 115 1.83 11.66 -3.77
C ILE A 115 1.01 11.84 -2.49
N GLY A 116 0.71 10.75 -1.80
CA GLY A 116 -0.04 10.74 -0.55
C GLY A 116 0.75 11.38 0.58
#